data_AF-A0A2W4QIR3-F1
#
_entry.id   AF-A0A2W4QIR3-F1
#
_cell.length_a   1.000
_cell.length_b   1.000
_cell.length_c   1.000
_cell.angle_alpha   90.00
_cell.angle_beta   90.00
_cell.angle_gamma   90.00
#
_symmetry.space_group_name_H-M   'P 1'
#
loop_
_entity.id
_entity.type
_entity.pdbx_description
1 polymer ?
#
loop_
_entity_poly.entity_id
_entity_poly.type
_entity_poly.pdbx_seq_one_letter_code
_entity_poly.pdbx_strand_id
1 'polypeptide(L)'
;MGEVYTQHTYIPPPAGLLPEPGGIPVTVGGRDLSTDYELQGHMVGEELYIPLRPAVELLEGQVAWDDATRTATGTVAAGPISFEWLRQLNPAVSHYGPISGFAPNMGVHYGVSGPHLTVLVDSAGNVPGFALVSPAGAGWFPWFDQPEGQPVELPGLGPVYRQHIYLADPATIK
;
A
#
# COMPACT_ATOMS: atom_id res chain seq x y z
N MET A 1 -7.48 4.95 -16.95
CA MET A 1 -7.48 3.55 -17.44
C MET A 1 -6.66 2.75 -16.45
N GLY A 2 -7.30 1.87 -15.66
CA GLY A 2 -6.60 1.05 -14.68
C GLY A 2 -5.77 -0.03 -15.37
N GLU A 3 -4.63 -0.37 -14.79
CA GLU A 3 -3.79 -1.49 -15.24
C GLU A 3 -4.56 -2.81 -15.09
N VAL A 4 -4.60 -3.59 -16.16
CA VAL A 4 -5.25 -4.92 -16.18
C VAL A 4 -4.17 -5.96 -15.93
N TYR A 5 -4.16 -6.53 -14.73
CA TYR A 5 -3.35 -7.70 -14.43
C TYR A 5 -4.09 -8.94 -14.92
N THR A 6 -3.49 -9.70 -15.84
CA THR A 6 -4.05 -10.97 -16.33
C THR A 6 -3.41 -12.11 -15.55
N GLN A 7 -4.18 -12.86 -14.77
CA GLN A 7 -3.73 -14.08 -14.10
C GLN A 7 -4.53 -15.26 -14.63
N HIS A 8 -3.83 -16.29 -15.12
CA HIS A 8 -4.46 -17.54 -15.57
C HIS A 8 -4.99 -18.30 -14.34
N THR A 9 -6.29 -18.53 -14.28
CA THR A 9 -6.89 -19.37 -13.23
C THR A 9 -6.73 -20.84 -13.60
N TYR A 10 -6.23 -21.60 -12.63
CA TYR A 10 -6.00 -23.03 -12.72
C TYR A 10 -7.32 -23.81 -12.79
N ILE A 11 -7.43 -24.69 -13.78
CA ILE A 11 -8.44 -25.75 -13.84
C ILE A 11 -7.93 -26.85 -12.91
N PRO A 12 -8.72 -27.34 -11.93
CA PRO A 12 -8.26 -28.40 -11.02
C PRO A 12 -7.77 -29.60 -11.83
N PRO A 13 -6.69 -30.28 -11.39
CA PRO A 13 -6.14 -31.40 -12.11
C PRO A 13 -7.19 -32.51 -12.16
N PRO A 14 -7.16 -33.37 -13.20
CA PRO A 14 -8.02 -34.55 -13.24
C PRO A 14 -7.87 -35.35 -11.93
N ALA A 15 -9.00 -35.89 -11.45
CA ALA A 15 -9.10 -36.58 -10.16
C ALA A 15 -7.91 -37.53 -9.92
N GLY A 16 -7.07 -37.21 -8.93
CA GLY A 16 -5.85 -37.99 -8.61
C GLY A 16 -4.65 -37.17 -8.11
N LEU A 17 -4.66 -35.85 -8.28
CA LEU A 17 -3.66 -34.92 -7.74
C LEU A 17 -4.31 -33.99 -6.68
N LEU A 18 -4.94 -34.59 -5.66
CA LEU A 18 -5.38 -33.78 -4.52
C LEU A 18 -4.13 -33.34 -3.76
N PRO A 19 -3.97 -32.04 -3.44
CA PRO A 19 -2.87 -31.56 -2.63
C PRO A 19 -2.89 -32.27 -1.27
N GLU A 20 -1.70 -32.60 -0.77
CA GLU A 20 -1.50 -33.14 0.58
C GLU A 20 -2.23 -32.25 1.62
N PRO A 21 -2.91 -32.84 2.61
CA PRO A 21 -3.62 -32.06 3.62
C PRO A 21 -2.64 -31.23 4.45
N GLY A 22 -2.68 -29.91 4.27
CA GLY A 22 -1.79 -28.96 4.93
C GLY A 22 -1.51 -27.75 4.05
N GLY A 23 -2.52 -26.92 3.79
CA GLY A 23 -2.37 -25.75 2.93
C GLY A 23 -1.38 -24.73 3.50
N ILE A 24 -0.79 -23.96 2.59
CA ILE A 24 0.23 -22.97 2.89
C ILE A 24 -0.46 -21.70 3.37
N PRO A 25 -0.06 -21.13 4.52
CA PRO A 25 -0.58 -19.84 4.96
C PRO A 25 -0.09 -18.75 4.00
N VAL A 26 -1.03 -17.94 3.50
CA VAL A 26 -0.77 -16.85 2.56
C VAL A 26 -1.30 -15.57 3.16
N THR A 27 -0.50 -14.50 3.11
CA THR A 27 -0.96 -13.16 3.45
C THR A 27 -1.05 -12.30 2.19
N VAL A 28 -2.18 -11.61 2.02
CA VAL A 28 -2.43 -10.69 0.89
C VAL A 28 -2.79 -9.33 1.48
N GLY A 29 -2.01 -8.30 1.14
CA GLY A 29 -2.23 -6.96 1.71
C GLY A 29 -2.15 -6.90 3.24
N GLY A 30 -1.31 -7.75 3.86
CA GLY A 30 -1.18 -7.86 5.31
C GLY A 30 -2.32 -8.62 6.01
N ARG A 31 -3.32 -9.10 5.27
CA ARG A 31 -4.43 -9.92 5.79
C ARG A 31 -4.19 -11.40 5.50
N ASP A 32 -4.51 -12.25 6.46
CA ASP A 32 -4.33 -13.71 6.33
C ASP A 32 -5.47 -14.33 5.52
N LEU A 33 -5.11 -15.10 4.49
CA LEU A 33 -6.01 -15.85 3.60
C LEU A 33 -6.37 -17.23 4.19
N SER A 34 -5.63 -17.69 5.21
CA SER A 34 -5.61 -19.09 5.65
C SER A 34 -6.68 -19.51 6.65
N THR A 35 -7.65 -18.63 6.95
CA THR A 35 -8.68 -18.87 7.97
C THR A 35 -9.75 -19.88 7.55
N ASP A 36 -9.85 -20.18 6.26
CA ASP A 36 -10.70 -21.23 5.71
C ASP A 36 -9.85 -22.19 4.86
N TYR A 37 -9.98 -23.50 5.12
CA TYR A 37 -9.16 -24.55 4.50
C TYR A 37 -9.30 -24.57 2.98
N GLU A 38 -10.48 -24.22 2.45
CA GLU A 38 -10.70 -24.12 1.00
C GLU A 38 -10.02 -22.89 0.36
N LEU A 39 -9.55 -21.96 1.20
CA LEU A 39 -8.92 -20.72 0.77
C LEU A 39 -7.39 -20.75 0.91
N GLN A 40 -6.81 -21.85 1.40
CA GLN A 40 -5.36 -21.96 1.58
C GLN A 40 -4.61 -22.05 0.24
N GLY A 41 -3.38 -21.54 0.24
CA GLY A 41 -2.49 -21.73 -0.90
C GLY A 41 -2.05 -23.19 -1.02
N HIS A 42 -1.79 -23.66 -2.23
CA HIS A 42 -1.27 -25.00 -2.47
C HIS A 42 -0.12 -24.97 -3.48
N MET A 43 0.84 -25.88 -3.33
CA MET A 43 1.92 -26.05 -4.29
C MET A 43 1.47 -26.99 -5.41
N VAL A 44 1.79 -26.62 -6.65
CA VAL A 44 1.78 -27.54 -7.79
C VAL A 44 3.17 -27.48 -8.41
N GLY A 45 3.97 -28.52 -8.18
CA GLY A 45 5.40 -28.48 -8.50
C GLY A 45 6.13 -27.44 -7.64
N GLU A 46 6.80 -26.47 -8.28
CA GLU A 46 7.52 -25.38 -7.61
C GLU A 46 6.72 -24.07 -7.52
N GLU A 47 5.47 -24.08 -7.98
CA GLU A 47 4.62 -22.89 -8.04
C GLU A 47 3.58 -22.89 -6.91
N LEU A 48 3.43 -21.74 -6.25
CA LEU A 48 2.38 -21.49 -5.25
C LEU A 48 1.12 -20.94 -5.94
N TYR A 49 0.02 -21.66 -5.77
CA TYR A 49 -1.30 -21.26 -6.26
C TYR A 49 -2.14 -20.79 -5.10
N ILE A 50 -2.86 -19.68 -5.31
CA ILE A 50 -3.78 -19.10 -4.32
C ILE A 50 -5.14 -18.87 -4.96
N PRO A 51 -6.24 -19.05 -4.22
CA PRO A 51 -7.58 -18.74 -4.70
C PRO A 51 -7.73 -17.24 -5.02
N LEU A 52 -7.99 -16.93 -6.30
CA LEU A 52 -8.08 -15.55 -6.79
C LEU A 52 -9.19 -14.74 -6.08
N ARG A 53 -10.38 -15.33 -5.92
CA ARG A 53 -11.53 -14.62 -5.33
C ARG A 53 -11.26 -14.15 -3.89
N PRO A 54 -10.87 -15.02 -2.95
CA PRO A 54 -10.48 -14.58 -1.62
C PRO A 54 -9.37 -13.53 -1.63
N ALA A 55 -8.34 -13.70 -2.48
CA ALA A 55 -7.25 -12.73 -2.57
C ALA A 55 -7.74 -11.35 -3.02
N VAL A 56 -8.62 -11.29 -4.01
CA VAL A 56 -9.19 -10.04 -4.55
C VAL A 56 -10.20 -9.42 -3.56
N GLU A 57 -11.04 -10.21 -2.93
CA GLU A 57 -12.02 -9.74 -1.94
C GLU A 57 -11.34 -9.24 -0.65
N LEU A 58 -10.22 -9.85 -0.23
CA LEU A 58 -9.38 -9.33 0.85
C LEU A 58 -8.83 -7.94 0.57
N LEU A 59 -8.60 -7.64 -0.71
CA LEU A 59 -8.19 -6.32 -1.20
C LEU A 59 -9.39 -5.42 -1.50
N GLU A 60 -10.60 -5.78 -1.03
CA GLU A 60 -11.84 -5.02 -1.26
C GLU A 60 -12.20 -4.87 -2.75
N GLY A 61 -11.71 -5.82 -3.56
CA GLY A 61 -11.99 -5.92 -4.98
C GLY A 61 -13.18 -6.80 -5.32
N GLN A 62 -13.41 -6.98 -6.62
CA GLN A 62 -14.45 -7.83 -7.19
C GLN A 62 -13.85 -8.78 -8.21
N VAL A 63 -14.35 -10.02 -8.27
CA VAL A 63 -13.98 -10.99 -9.31
C VAL A 63 -15.12 -11.18 -10.30
N ALA A 64 -14.82 -10.96 -11.58
CA ALA A 64 -15.68 -11.32 -12.70
C ALA A 64 -15.17 -12.61 -13.36
N TRP A 65 -16.09 -13.42 -13.88
CA TRP A 65 -15.79 -14.61 -14.67
C TRP A 65 -16.32 -14.41 -16.10
N ASP A 66 -15.51 -14.73 -17.09
CA ASP A 66 -15.88 -14.76 -18.50
C ASP A 66 -15.91 -16.21 -19.00
N ASP A 67 -17.13 -16.72 -19.25
CA ASP A 67 -17.37 -18.07 -19.74
C ASP A 67 -16.78 -18.32 -21.15
N ALA A 68 -16.75 -17.31 -22.00
CA ALA A 68 -16.31 -17.46 -23.39
C ALA A 68 -14.79 -17.67 -23.47
N THR A 69 -14.04 -16.96 -22.62
CA THR A 69 -12.58 -17.04 -22.56
C THR A 69 -12.06 -17.92 -21.43
N ARG A 70 -12.95 -18.43 -20.56
CA ARG A 70 -12.63 -19.16 -19.32
C ARG A 70 -11.61 -18.43 -18.46
N THR A 71 -11.80 -17.13 -18.31
CA THR A 71 -10.90 -16.25 -17.57
C THR A 71 -11.61 -15.64 -16.37
N ALA A 72 -10.96 -15.65 -15.22
CA ALA A 72 -11.37 -14.86 -14.05
C ALA A 72 -10.55 -13.56 -14.02
N THR A 73 -11.21 -12.43 -13.76
CA THR A 73 -10.56 -11.13 -13.64
C THR A 73 -10.88 -10.52 -12.28
N GLY A 74 -9.83 -10.24 -11.50
CA GLY A 74 -9.93 -9.46 -10.28
C GLY A 74 -9.79 -7.97 -10.58
N THR A 75 -10.72 -7.16 -10.08
CA THR A 75 -10.61 -5.70 -10.07
C THR A 75 -10.53 -5.24 -8.63
N VAL A 76 -9.40 -4.64 -8.25
CA VAL A 76 -9.25 -3.99 -6.95
C VAL A 76 -9.48 -2.51 -7.16
N ALA A 77 -10.40 -1.91 -6.38
CA ALA A 77 -10.60 -0.48 -6.44
C ALA A 77 -9.32 0.21 -5.95
N ALA A 78 -8.79 1.14 -6.74
CA ALA A 78 -7.75 2.06 -6.30
C ALA A 78 -8.39 3.06 -5.32
N GLY A 79 -8.72 2.59 -4.12
CA GLY A 79 -9.19 3.43 -3.03
C GLY A 79 -8.05 4.30 -2.48
N PRO A 80 -8.39 5.34 -1.70
CA PRO A 80 -7.39 6.07 -0.95
C PRO A 80 -6.64 5.11 -0.01
N ILE A 81 -5.31 5.27 0.03
CA ILE A 81 -4.45 4.48 0.92
C ILE A 81 -4.78 4.86 2.35
N SER A 82 -5.34 3.95 3.16
CA SER A 82 -5.55 4.24 4.58
C SER A 82 -4.24 4.09 5.36
N PHE A 83 -4.08 4.86 6.43
CA PHE A 83 -2.87 4.76 7.25
C PHE A 83 -2.77 3.42 7.97
N GLU A 84 -3.92 2.83 8.33
CA GLU A 84 -3.99 1.49 8.90
C GLU A 84 -3.51 0.43 7.91
N TRP A 85 -3.94 0.51 6.65
CA TRP A 85 -3.45 -0.39 5.61
C TRP A 85 -1.94 -0.21 5.37
N LEU A 86 -1.45 1.03 5.38
CA LEU A 86 -0.01 1.30 5.26
C LEU A 86 0.80 0.68 6.41
N ARG A 87 0.27 0.68 7.64
CA ARG A 87 0.90 0.04 8.81
C ARG A 87 0.91 -1.49 8.71
N GLN A 88 -0.14 -2.08 8.15
CA GLN A 88 -0.19 -3.52 7.89
C GLN A 88 0.83 -3.93 6.82
N LEU A 89 0.97 -3.12 5.77
CA LEU A 89 1.93 -3.38 4.69
C LEU A 89 3.38 -3.15 5.12
N ASN A 90 3.63 -2.13 5.96
CA ASN A 90 4.96 -1.77 6.41
C ASN A 90 5.03 -1.68 7.95
N PRO A 91 5.47 -2.75 8.62
CA PRO A 91 5.61 -2.76 10.07
C PRO A 91 6.53 -1.65 10.61
N ALA A 92 7.44 -1.10 9.80
CA ALA A 92 8.30 0.01 10.22
C ALA A 92 7.54 1.32 10.46
N VAL A 93 6.30 1.47 9.99
CA VAL A 93 5.47 2.66 10.29
C VAL A 93 4.43 2.40 11.39
N SER A 94 4.34 1.17 11.91
CA SER A 94 3.38 0.79 12.96
C SER A 94 3.55 1.60 14.25
N HIS A 95 4.78 2.02 14.56
CA HIS A 95 5.12 2.78 15.77
C HIS A 95 5.09 4.30 15.57
N TYR A 96 4.70 4.78 14.38
CA TYR A 96 4.61 6.22 14.12
C TYR A 96 3.49 6.84 14.95
N GLY A 97 3.81 7.95 15.61
CA GLY A 97 2.87 8.77 16.37
C GLY A 97 2.65 10.14 15.72
N PRO A 98 1.60 10.88 16.12
CA PRO A 98 1.38 12.24 15.63
C PRO A 98 2.52 13.15 16.11
N ILE A 99 3.16 13.87 15.18
CA ILE A 99 4.24 14.83 15.44
C ILE A 99 3.82 16.28 15.15
N SER A 100 2.59 16.49 14.70
CA SER A 100 2.00 17.82 14.48
C SER A 100 0.53 17.87 14.91
N GLY A 101 -0.02 19.08 15.00
CA GLY A 101 -1.46 19.29 14.93
C GLY A 101 -2.00 19.10 13.51
N PHE A 102 -3.32 19.16 13.36
CA PHE A 102 -3.97 19.11 12.05
C PHE A 102 -3.68 20.38 11.26
N ALA A 103 -3.17 20.21 10.04
CA ALA A 103 -2.97 21.28 9.07
C ALA A 103 -3.99 21.14 7.91
N PRO A 104 -4.69 22.22 7.51
CA PRO A 104 -5.57 22.18 6.35
C PRO A 104 -4.83 21.63 5.11
N ASN A 105 -5.47 20.71 4.39
CA ASN A 105 -4.96 20.04 3.18
C ASN A 105 -3.75 19.09 3.37
N MET A 106 -3.17 19.00 4.58
CA MET A 106 -2.07 18.07 4.88
C MET A 106 -2.45 17.07 5.97
N GLY A 107 -3.48 17.36 6.76
CA GLY A 107 -3.89 16.51 7.86
C GLY A 107 -2.91 16.56 9.03
N VAL A 108 -2.82 15.46 9.76
CA VAL A 108 -1.87 15.27 10.86
C VAL A 108 -0.61 14.58 10.31
N HIS A 109 0.56 15.07 10.70
CA HIS A 109 1.83 14.45 10.36
C HIS A 109 2.15 13.34 11.34
N TYR A 110 2.44 12.15 10.85
CA TYR A 110 2.83 10.97 11.63
C TYR A 110 4.28 10.61 11.37
N GLY A 111 5.01 10.27 12.43
CA GLY A 111 6.43 10.03 12.37
C GLY A 111 7.05 9.59 13.67
N VAL A 112 8.37 9.73 13.74
CA VAL A 112 9.19 9.46 14.93
C VAL A 112 10.18 10.61 15.16
N SER A 113 10.83 10.62 16.31
CA SER A 113 11.93 11.57 16.54
C SER A 113 13.12 11.24 15.65
N GLY A 114 13.75 12.26 15.06
CA GLY A 114 14.90 12.11 14.16
C GLY A 114 14.53 11.93 12.68
N PRO A 115 15.48 11.52 11.83
CA PRO A 115 15.26 11.35 10.39
C PRO A 115 14.26 10.23 10.09
N HIS A 116 13.18 10.56 9.39
CA HIS A 116 12.16 9.61 8.95
C HIS A 116 11.40 10.16 7.74
N LEU A 117 10.65 9.31 7.06
CA LEU A 117 9.62 9.73 6.13
C LEU A 117 8.37 10.09 6.92
N THR A 118 7.90 11.32 6.87
CA THR A 118 6.66 11.71 7.54
C THR A 118 5.45 11.26 6.71
N VAL A 119 4.46 10.66 7.35
CA VAL A 119 3.19 10.26 6.71
C VAL A 119 2.15 11.35 6.99
N LEU A 120 1.50 11.86 5.95
CA LEU A 120 0.39 12.79 6.08
C LEU A 120 -0.90 11.98 6.24
N VAL A 121 -1.74 12.29 7.22
CA VAL A 121 -2.99 11.56 7.47
C VAL A 121 -4.16 12.52 7.60
N ASP A 122 -5.14 12.41 6.70
CA ASP A 122 -6.33 13.26 6.69
C ASP A 122 -7.32 12.94 7.83
N SER A 123 -8.40 13.71 7.93
CA SER A 123 -9.42 13.51 8.97
C SER A 123 -10.20 12.18 8.84
N ALA A 124 -10.15 11.52 7.68
CA ALA A 124 -10.76 10.23 7.44
C ALA A 124 -9.78 9.06 7.65
N GLY A 125 -8.52 9.34 8.01
CA GLY A 125 -7.49 8.33 8.20
C GLY A 125 -6.80 7.87 6.92
N ASN A 126 -7.00 8.59 5.81
CA ASN A 126 -6.31 8.32 4.56
C ASN A 126 -4.95 9.01 4.52
N VAL A 127 -4.07 8.50 3.66
CA VAL A 127 -2.73 9.01 3.40
C VAL A 127 -2.78 9.80 2.09
N PRO A 128 -2.99 11.13 2.13
CA PRO A 128 -2.92 11.97 0.94
C PRO A 128 -1.48 12.20 0.44
N GLY A 129 -0.47 11.84 1.23
CA GLY A 129 0.91 12.02 0.83
C GLY A 129 1.94 11.76 1.92
N PHE A 130 3.17 12.13 1.61
CA PHE A 130 4.33 12.00 2.49
C PHE A 130 5.11 13.32 2.53
N ALA A 131 5.90 13.51 3.58
CA ALA A 131 6.85 14.60 3.68
C ALA A 131 8.25 14.07 3.99
N LEU A 132 9.23 14.60 3.27
CA LEU A 132 10.65 14.43 3.56
C LEU A 132 11.15 15.69 4.25
N VAL A 133 11.98 15.53 5.27
CA VAL A 133 12.65 16.63 5.97
C VAL A 133 14.15 16.37 5.97
N SER A 134 14.92 17.31 5.43
CA SER A 134 16.37 17.23 5.32
C SER A 134 17.02 18.43 6.00
N PRO A 135 18.05 18.25 6.85
CA PRO A 135 18.83 19.37 7.38
C PRO A 135 19.40 20.24 6.25
N ALA A 136 19.33 21.57 6.38
CA ALA A 136 19.83 22.48 5.34
C ALA A 136 21.33 22.29 5.04
N GLY A 137 22.11 21.85 6.04
CA GLY A 137 23.53 21.52 5.88
C GLY A 137 23.82 20.32 4.95
N ALA A 138 22.81 19.51 4.62
CA ALA A 138 22.92 18.44 3.63
C ALA A 138 22.87 18.97 2.17
N GLY A 139 22.62 20.26 1.98
CA GLY A 139 22.49 20.89 0.67
C GLY A 139 21.03 21.00 0.20
N TRP A 140 20.83 21.89 -0.76
CA TRP A 140 19.54 22.08 -1.44
C TRP A 140 19.46 21.21 -2.70
N PHE A 141 18.25 20.78 -3.04
CA PHE A 141 17.93 20.08 -4.28
C PHE A 141 16.70 20.72 -4.93
N PRO A 142 16.60 20.69 -6.27
CA PRO A 142 15.51 21.34 -7.02
C PRO A 142 14.11 20.76 -6.78
N TRP A 143 14.04 19.60 -6.14
CA TRP A 143 12.80 18.96 -5.73
C TRP A 143 12.44 19.24 -4.27
N PHE A 144 12.91 20.32 -3.67
CA PHE A 144 12.38 20.79 -2.38
C PHE A 144 11.32 21.85 -2.60
N ASP A 145 10.36 21.97 -1.68
CA ASP A 145 9.30 22.97 -1.80
C ASP A 145 9.82 24.40 -1.61
N GLN A 146 11.02 24.56 -1.04
CA GLN A 146 11.65 25.86 -0.80
C GLN A 146 12.66 26.22 -1.89
N PRO A 147 12.82 27.51 -2.24
CA PRO A 147 13.90 27.99 -3.08
C PRO A 147 15.30 27.70 -2.49
N GLU A 148 16.31 27.64 -3.38
CA GLU A 148 17.71 27.52 -2.96
C GLU A 148 18.10 28.66 -2.00
N GLY A 149 18.74 28.31 -0.88
CA GLY A 149 19.18 29.26 0.14
C GLY A 149 18.07 29.76 1.07
N GLN A 150 16.85 29.22 0.97
CA GLN A 150 15.71 29.61 1.80
C GLN A 150 15.16 28.43 2.63
N PRO A 151 15.96 27.80 3.51
CA PRO A 151 15.45 26.76 4.39
C PRO A 151 14.40 27.32 5.35
N VAL A 152 13.54 26.45 5.87
CA VAL A 152 12.59 26.81 6.93
C VAL A 152 13.12 26.36 8.29
N GLU A 153 12.87 27.15 9.32
CA GLU A 153 13.16 26.74 10.70
C GLU A 153 12.11 25.75 11.19
N LEU A 154 12.54 24.55 11.58
CA LEU A 154 11.69 23.55 12.22
C LEU A 154 12.08 23.40 13.69
N PRO A 155 11.15 23.55 14.65
CA PRO A 155 11.43 23.40 16.07
C PRO A 155 12.16 22.08 16.38
N GLY A 156 13.34 22.19 17.01
CA GLY A 156 14.16 21.04 17.41
C GLY A 156 15.10 20.49 16.32
N LEU A 157 14.90 20.81 15.04
CA LEU A 157 15.80 20.41 13.94
C LEU A 157 16.60 21.59 13.35
N GLY A 158 16.18 22.82 13.60
CA GLY A 158 16.81 24.02 13.03
C GLY A 158 16.44 24.21 11.55
N PRO A 159 17.33 24.78 10.73
CA PRO A 159 17.04 25.04 9.33
C PRO A 159 16.99 23.74 8.53
N VAL A 160 15.86 23.51 7.86
CA VAL A 160 15.59 22.32 7.04
C VAL A 160 15.02 22.69 5.68
N TYR A 161 15.23 21.79 4.72
CA TYR A 161 14.43 21.71 3.50
C TYR A 161 13.41 20.60 3.61
N ARG A 162 12.25 20.79 2.99
CA ARG A 162 11.15 19.84 2.96
C ARG A 162 10.74 19.54 1.53
N GLN A 163 10.24 18.34 1.32
CA GLN A 163 9.51 17.99 0.11
C GLN A 163 8.20 17.30 0.47
N HIS A 164 7.08 17.83 -0.03
CA HIS A 164 5.79 17.14 0.06
C HIS A 164 5.54 16.32 -1.20
N ILE A 165 5.22 15.04 -1.04
CA ILE A 165 4.92 14.12 -2.14
C ILE A 165 3.46 13.71 -1.98
N TYR A 166 2.58 14.26 -2.82
CA TYR A 166 1.15 13.97 -2.76
C TYR A 166 0.79 12.76 -3.62
N LEU A 167 -0.10 11.93 -3.09
CA LEU A 167 -0.74 10.86 -3.83
C LEU A 167 -1.98 11.44 -4.52
N ALA A 168 -1.98 11.39 -5.84
CA ALA A 168 -3.10 11.83 -6.65
C ALA A 168 -3.72 10.63 -7.36
N ASP A 169 -5.05 10.63 -7.44
CA ASP A 169 -5.75 9.71 -8.35
C ASP A 169 -5.34 10.08 -9.78
N PRO A 170 -4.79 9.16 -10.59
CA PRO A 170 -4.43 9.43 -11.97
C PRO A 170 -5.58 10.04 -12.79
N ALA A 171 -6.84 9.72 -12.47
CA ALA A 171 -8.01 10.29 -13.13
C ALA A 171 -8.21 11.80 -12.86
N THR A 172 -7.56 12.32 -11.81
CA THR A 172 -7.63 13.74 -11.42
C THR A 172 -6.50 14.59 -12.03
N ILE A 173 -5.48 13.96 -12.60
CA ILE A 173 -4.35 14.64 -13.27
C ILE A 173 -4.78 14.93 -14.72
N LYS A 174 -4.87 16.22 -15.07
CA LYS A 174 -5.23 16.70 -16.42
C LYS A 174 -4.01 17.12 -17.23
#